data_AF-X1EJ84-F1
#
_entry.id   AF-X1EJ84-F1
#
_cell.length_a   1.000
_cell.length_b   1.000
_cell.length_c   1.000
_cell.angle_alpha   90.00
_cell.angle_beta   90.00
_cell.angle_gamma   90.00
#
_symmetry.space_group_name_H-M   'P 1'
#
loop_
_entity.id
_entity.type
_entity.pdbx_description
1 polymer ?
#
loop_
_entity_poly.entity_id
_entity_poly.type
_entity_poly.pdbx_seq_one_letter_code
_entity_poly.pdbx_strand_id
1 'polypeptide(L)'
;AYVHITSPIRRLVDLLNSIIIQDSLGFMKLTGERLAFYTRWTNPEAFDYINQTMRSIRKVQNDCSLLNICASDEALLSRIHTGFIFDKIIRNDDLYQYMVYFPEFKMINRFTSRHDKENLSAQTFKLYIFMDENQLKQKIRIELQ
;
A
#
# COMPACT_ATOMS: atom_id res chain seq x y z
N ALA A 1 -20.44 14.30 4.69
CA ALA A 1 -19.24 14.73 3.94
C ALA A 1 -18.00 14.49 4.82
N TYR A 2 -16.87 14.07 4.25
CA TYR A 2 -15.61 13.79 4.96
C TYR A 2 -14.42 14.38 4.21
N VAL A 3 -13.41 14.87 4.93
CA VAL A 3 -12.23 15.52 4.36
C VAL A 3 -11.00 15.31 5.27
N HIS A 4 -9.82 15.16 4.67
CA HIS A 4 -8.56 15.11 5.42
C HIS A 4 -8.02 16.52 5.67
N ILE A 5 -7.67 16.85 6.92
CA ILE A 5 -7.10 18.17 7.26
C ILE A 5 -6.06 18.16 8.38
N THR A 6 -5.95 17.08 9.16
CA THR A 6 -5.21 17.07 10.42
C THR A 6 -3.71 16.84 10.28
N SER A 7 -3.18 16.58 9.07
CA SER A 7 -1.75 16.27 8.87
C SER A 7 -1.12 16.94 7.63
N PRO A 8 -1.18 18.28 7.50
CA PRO A 8 -0.68 19.01 6.33
C PRO A 8 0.83 18.82 6.07
N ILE A 9 1.63 18.55 7.10
CA ILE A 9 3.06 18.27 6.96
C ILE A 9 3.33 16.96 6.17
N ARG A 10 2.47 15.95 6.35
CA ARG A 10 2.68 14.60 5.79
C ARG A 10 1.81 14.31 4.58
N ARG A 11 0.82 15.15 4.29
CA ARG A 11 -0.18 14.92 3.25
C ARG A 11 -0.54 16.23 2.55
N LEU A 12 -0.29 16.26 1.25
CA LEU A 12 -0.61 17.41 0.41
C LEU A 12 -2.11 17.75 0.42
N VAL A 13 -2.99 16.75 0.47
CA VAL A 13 -4.44 16.96 0.52
C VAL A 13 -4.86 17.76 1.76
N ASP A 14 -4.31 17.45 2.92
CA ASP A 14 -4.56 18.19 4.16
C ASP A 14 -4.10 19.66 4.06
N LEU A 15 -3.00 19.93 3.35
CA LEU A 15 -2.53 21.29 3.07
C LEU A 15 -3.49 22.03 2.12
N LEU A 16 -3.96 21.40 1.04
CA LEU A 16 -4.91 22.00 0.11
C LEU A 16 -6.23 22.36 0.80
N ASN A 17 -6.74 21.46 1.65
CA ASN A 17 -7.93 21.71 2.46
C ASN A 17 -7.71 22.83 3.49
N SER A 18 -6.51 22.93 4.06
CA SER A 18 -6.16 24.03 4.96
C SER A 18 -6.13 25.38 4.22
N ILE A 19 -5.65 25.41 2.96
CA ILE A 19 -5.60 26.63 2.15
C ILE A 19 -7.03 27.14 1.84
N ILE A 20 -7.92 26.26 1.37
CA ILE A 20 -9.29 26.68 0.99
C ILE A 20 -10.13 27.10 2.20
N ILE A 21 -9.91 26.48 3.37
CA ILE A 21 -10.58 26.91 4.62
C ILE A 21 -10.08 28.28 5.06
N GLN A 22 -8.78 28.57 4.95
CA GLN A 22 -8.25 29.89 5.30
C GLN A 22 -8.81 31.00 4.43
N ASP A 23 -9.08 30.72 3.15
CA ASP A 23 -9.76 31.65 2.24
C ASP A 23 -11.25 31.80 2.62
N SER A 24 -11.94 30.68 2.84
CA SER A 24 -13.37 30.67 3.20
C SER A 24 -13.67 31.38 4.52
N LEU A 25 -12.75 31.32 5.48
CA LEU A 25 -12.86 31.99 6.78
C LEU A 25 -12.33 33.44 6.74
N GLY A 26 -11.83 33.91 5.59
CA GLY A 26 -11.32 35.27 5.43
C GLY A 26 -9.97 35.53 6.10
N PHE A 27 -9.28 34.50 6.61
CA PHE A 27 -7.95 34.66 7.19
C PHE A 27 -6.90 35.02 6.15
N MET A 28 -7.00 34.41 4.97
CA MET A 28 -6.00 34.59 3.93
C MET A 28 -6.59 34.31 2.55
N LYS A 29 -6.57 35.34 1.69
CA LYS A 29 -7.14 35.24 0.34
C LYS A 29 -6.38 34.25 -0.54
N LEU A 30 -7.13 33.50 -1.35
CA LEU A 30 -6.61 32.60 -2.37
C LEU A 30 -6.31 33.36 -3.66
N THR A 31 -5.14 34.01 -3.73
CA THR A 31 -4.72 34.79 -4.89
C THR A 31 -3.25 34.55 -5.24
N GLY A 32 -2.84 35.00 -6.44
CA GLY A 32 -1.45 34.93 -6.90
C GLY A 32 -0.89 33.51 -6.90
N GLU A 33 0.31 33.35 -6.34
CA GLU A 33 1.00 32.05 -6.26
C GLU A 33 0.21 30.98 -5.50
N ARG A 34 -0.58 31.39 -4.51
CA ARG A 34 -1.41 30.47 -3.72
C ARG A 34 -2.52 29.84 -4.55
N LEU A 35 -3.17 30.64 -5.40
CA LEU A 35 -4.17 30.16 -6.35
C LEU A 35 -3.51 29.27 -7.41
N ALA A 36 -2.35 29.67 -7.93
CA ALA A 36 -1.61 28.86 -8.90
C ALA A 36 -1.22 27.48 -8.33
N PHE A 37 -0.72 27.45 -7.09
CA PHE A 37 -0.42 26.21 -6.37
C PHE A 37 -1.66 25.35 -6.16
N TYR A 38 -2.76 25.94 -5.67
CA TYR A 38 -4.01 25.22 -5.43
C TYR A 38 -4.54 24.59 -6.72
N THR A 39 -4.71 25.39 -7.78
CA THR A 39 -5.22 24.94 -9.09
C THR A 39 -4.34 23.86 -9.71
N ARG A 40 -3.01 23.96 -9.56
CA ARG A 40 -2.08 22.94 -10.04
C ARG A 40 -2.30 21.58 -9.38
N TRP A 41 -2.63 21.56 -8.10
CA TRP A 41 -2.77 20.30 -7.35
C TRP A 41 -4.21 19.81 -7.24
N THR A 42 -5.20 20.63 -7.59
CA THR A 42 -6.61 20.26 -7.63
C THR A 42 -7.16 19.96 -9.03
N ASN A 43 -6.31 19.96 -10.06
CA ASN A 43 -6.74 19.47 -11.38
C ASN A 43 -6.89 17.94 -11.37
N PRO A 44 -7.67 17.35 -12.30
CA PRO A 44 -7.95 15.92 -12.31
C PRO A 44 -6.69 15.04 -12.37
N GLU A 45 -5.71 15.40 -13.22
CA GLU A 45 -4.47 14.64 -13.40
C GLU A 45 -3.62 14.61 -12.12
N ALA A 46 -3.51 15.76 -11.44
CA ALA A 46 -2.80 15.87 -10.17
C ALA A 46 -3.50 15.09 -9.06
N PHE A 47 -4.83 15.08 -9.03
CA PHE A 47 -5.60 14.26 -8.09
C PHE A 47 -5.33 12.76 -8.28
N ASP A 48 -5.31 12.29 -9.52
CA ASP A 48 -4.99 10.89 -9.83
C ASP A 48 -3.57 10.54 -9.43
N TYR A 49 -2.62 11.42 -9.71
CA TYR A 49 -1.23 11.27 -9.28
C TYR A 49 -1.09 11.20 -7.75
N ILE A 50 -1.77 12.08 -7.01
CA ILE A 50 -1.78 12.07 -5.54
C ILE A 50 -2.33 10.73 -5.03
N ASN A 51 -3.45 10.26 -5.60
CA ASN A 51 -4.07 9.00 -5.21
C ASN A 51 -3.17 7.79 -5.50
N GLN A 52 -2.53 7.76 -6.67
CA GLN A 52 -1.58 6.71 -7.03
C GLN A 52 -0.37 6.71 -6.09
N THR A 53 0.20 7.89 -5.84
CA THR A 53 1.36 8.05 -4.96
C THR A 53 1.05 7.63 -3.53
N MET A 54 -0.12 7.99 -2.99
CA MET A 54 -0.55 7.54 -1.66
C MET A 54 -0.67 6.01 -1.57
N ARG A 55 -1.17 5.33 -2.61
CA ARG A 55 -1.22 3.86 -2.67
C ARG A 55 0.20 3.26 -2.69
N SER A 56 1.10 3.83 -3.47
CA SER A 56 2.50 3.39 -3.55
C SER A 56 3.24 3.59 -2.23
N ILE A 57 3.05 4.72 -1.55
CA ILE A 57 3.65 4.97 -0.22
C ILE A 57 3.17 3.93 0.78
N ARG A 58 1.87 3.63 0.85
CA ARG A 58 1.33 2.60 1.75
C ARG A 58 1.93 1.23 1.47
N LYS A 59 2.11 0.88 0.19
CA LYS A 59 2.75 -0.37 -0.20
C LYS A 59 4.18 -0.44 0.36
N VAL A 60 4.98 0.59 0.15
CA VAL A 60 6.37 0.65 0.66
C VAL A 60 6.40 0.58 2.20
N GLN A 61 5.51 1.29 2.89
CA GLN A 61 5.43 1.24 4.36
C GLN A 61 5.12 -0.18 4.88
N ASN A 62 4.20 -0.89 4.22
CA ASN A 62 3.89 -2.28 4.56
C ASN A 62 5.10 -3.19 4.29
N ASP A 63 5.76 -3.04 3.15
CA ASP A 63 6.94 -3.81 2.78
C ASP A 63 8.08 -3.58 3.81
N CYS A 64 8.34 -2.33 4.22
CA CYS A 64 9.33 -2.02 5.26
C CYS A 64 8.98 -2.64 6.61
N SER A 65 7.71 -2.60 6.99
CA SER A 65 7.24 -3.20 8.25
C SER A 65 7.45 -4.72 8.24
N LEU A 66 7.20 -5.35 7.09
CA LEU A 66 7.39 -6.78 6.88
C LEU A 66 8.86 -7.18 7.01
N LEU A 67 9.73 -6.46 6.32
CA LEU A 67 11.17 -6.71 6.36
C LEU A 67 11.72 -6.58 7.77
N ASN A 68 11.26 -5.59 8.53
CA ASN A 68 11.67 -5.43 9.91
C ASN A 68 11.26 -6.63 10.79
N ILE A 69 10.03 -7.12 10.64
CA ILE A 69 9.53 -8.29 11.38
C ILE A 69 10.37 -9.52 11.04
N CYS A 70 10.56 -9.80 9.75
CA CYS A 70 11.28 -10.98 9.30
C CYS A 70 12.79 -10.92 9.59
N ALA A 71 13.39 -9.72 9.66
CA ALA A 71 14.79 -9.55 10.07
C ALA A 71 14.98 -9.66 11.59
N SER A 72 13.93 -9.41 12.38
CA SER A 72 14.01 -9.44 13.84
C SER A 72 13.62 -10.79 14.45
N ASP A 73 12.86 -11.61 13.71
CA ASP A 73 12.33 -12.89 14.19
C ASP A 73 12.58 -14.02 13.18
N GLU A 74 13.71 -14.70 13.32
CA GLU A 74 14.06 -15.88 12.53
C GLU A 74 13.07 -17.04 12.73
N ALA A 75 12.40 -17.12 13.89
CA ALA A 75 11.43 -18.20 14.15
C ALA A 75 10.22 -18.08 13.22
N LEU A 76 9.86 -16.85 12.84
CA LEU A 76 8.77 -16.55 11.90
C LEU A 76 9.05 -17.07 10.48
N LEU A 77 10.32 -17.17 10.07
CA LEU A 77 10.67 -17.75 8.76
C LEU A 77 10.67 -19.28 8.78
N SER A 78 10.89 -19.88 9.95
CA SER A 78 10.94 -21.34 10.10
C SER A 78 9.56 -22.00 10.17
N ARG A 79 8.52 -21.23 10.49
CA ARG A 79 7.16 -21.72 10.76
C ARG A 79 6.25 -21.68 9.54
N ILE A 80 5.19 -22.48 9.61
CA ILE A 80 4.09 -22.47 8.66
C ILE A 80 2.98 -21.61 9.26
N HIS A 81 2.45 -20.67 8.47
CA HIS A 81 1.47 -19.69 8.88
C HIS A 81 0.16 -19.87 8.10
N THR A 82 -0.96 -19.75 8.79
CA THR A 82 -2.28 -19.75 8.14
C THR A 82 -2.57 -18.36 7.56
N GLY A 83 -2.81 -18.31 6.25
CA GLY A 83 -3.20 -17.12 5.51
C GLY A 83 -4.56 -17.30 4.84
N PHE A 84 -5.30 -16.20 4.72
CA PHE A 84 -6.57 -16.15 4.01
C PHE A 84 -6.36 -15.58 2.61
N ILE A 85 -6.69 -16.37 1.59
CA ILE A 85 -6.57 -15.98 0.19
C ILE A 85 -7.81 -15.19 -0.23
N PHE A 86 -7.63 -14.06 -0.89
CA PHE A 86 -8.71 -13.23 -1.44
C PHE A 86 -8.22 -12.48 -2.70
N ASP A 87 -9.12 -11.77 -3.38
CA ASP A 87 -8.83 -10.91 -4.54
C ASP A 87 -8.10 -11.66 -5.68
N LYS A 88 -8.69 -12.78 -6.12
CA LYS A 88 -8.20 -13.59 -7.24
C LYS A 88 -8.21 -12.78 -8.55
N ILE A 89 -7.05 -12.75 -9.21
CA ILE A 89 -6.84 -12.14 -10.53
C ILE A 89 -6.30 -13.22 -11.47
N ILE A 90 -6.99 -13.45 -12.59
CA ILE A 90 -6.50 -14.30 -13.68
C ILE A 90 -5.59 -13.42 -14.55
N ARG A 91 -4.32 -13.83 -14.70
CA ARG A 91 -3.36 -13.14 -15.55
C ARG A 91 -3.36 -13.74 -16.95
N ASN A 92 -2.85 -12.98 -17.92
CA ASN A 92 -2.79 -13.37 -19.34
C ASN A 92 -1.81 -14.54 -19.61
N ASP A 93 -1.01 -14.95 -18.62
CA ASP A 93 -0.02 -16.02 -18.68
C ASP A 93 -0.53 -17.34 -18.08
N ASP A 94 -1.86 -17.52 -18.00
CA ASP A 94 -2.55 -18.65 -17.35
C ASP A 94 -2.17 -18.85 -15.87
N LEU A 95 -1.64 -17.81 -15.21
CA LEU A 95 -1.38 -17.81 -13.77
C LEU A 95 -2.52 -17.16 -13.00
N TYR A 96 -2.76 -17.68 -11.81
CA TYR A 96 -3.68 -17.11 -10.83
C TYR A 96 -2.90 -16.32 -9.79
N GLN A 97 -3.19 -15.03 -9.69
CA GLN A 97 -2.64 -14.17 -8.66
C GLN A 97 -3.68 -13.94 -7.57
N TYR A 98 -3.24 -13.94 -6.32
CA TYR A 98 -4.08 -13.73 -5.16
C TYR A 98 -3.41 -12.76 -4.19
N MET A 99 -4.23 -12.16 -3.33
CA MET A 99 -3.78 -11.49 -2.12
C MET A 99 -3.99 -12.45 -0.94
N VAL A 100 -3.01 -12.52 -0.03
CA VAL A 100 -3.05 -13.40 1.14
C VAL A 100 -2.90 -12.56 2.39
N TYR A 101 -3.91 -12.60 3.26
CA TYR A 101 -3.88 -11.93 4.55
C TYR A 101 -3.45 -12.91 5.65
N PHE A 102 -2.40 -12.56 6.39
CA PHE A 102 -1.91 -13.30 7.53
C PHE A 102 -2.34 -12.60 8.82
N PRO A 103 -3.28 -13.16 9.60
CA PRO A 103 -3.78 -12.53 10.81
C PRO A 103 -2.73 -12.38 11.92
N GLU A 104 -1.81 -13.35 12.02
CA GLU A 104 -0.80 -13.44 13.08
C GLU A 104 0.10 -12.21 13.13
N PHE A 105 0.52 -11.71 11.97
CA PHE A 105 1.34 -10.51 11.83
C PHE A 105 0.58 -9.32 11.20
N LYS A 106 -0.73 -9.48 10.92
CA LYS A 106 -1.63 -8.48 10.31
C LYS A 106 -1.14 -7.94 8.97
N MET A 107 -0.75 -8.84 8.06
CA MET A 107 -0.10 -8.45 6.81
C MET A 107 -0.75 -9.03 5.58
N ILE A 108 -0.59 -8.34 4.46
CA ILE A 108 -1.12 -8.77 3.16
C ILE A 108 0.06 -8.94 2.21
N ASN A 109 0.17 -10.12 1.61
CA ASN A 109 1.19 -10.45 0.61
C ASN A 109 0.57 -10.97 -0.68
N ARG A 110 1.30 -10.86 -1.79
CA ARG A 110 0.86 -11.38 -3.08
C ARG A 110 1.32 -12.83 -3.24
N PHE A 111 0.41 -13.71 -3.62
CA PHE A 111 0.67 -15.09 -3.96
C PHE A 111 0.34 -15.33 -5.43
N THR A 112 1.17 -16.10 -6.13
CA THR A 112 0.88 -16.52 -7.51
C THR A 112 0.95 -18.03 -7.59
N SER A 113 -0.07 -18.64 -8.16
CA SER A 113 -0.23 -20.08 -8.32
C SER A 113 -0.55 -20.44 -9.77
N ARG A 114 -0.07 -21.60 -10.21
CA ARG A 114 -0.49 -22.21 -11.49
C ARG A 114 -1.85 -22.91 -11.37
N HIS A 115 -2.21 -23.29 -10.15
CA HIS A 115 -3.45 -23.99 -9.87
C HIS A 115 -4.48 -23.01 -9.34
N ASP A 116 -5.71 -23.14 -9.85
CA ASP A 116 -6.83 -22.40 -9.32
C ASP A 116 -7.11 -22.83 -7.87
N LYS A 117 -7.26 -21.82 -7.02
CA LYS A 117 -7.62 -21.92 -5.61
C LYS A 117 -8.92 -21.15 -5.39
N GLU A 118 -9.75 -21.72 -4.53
CA GLU A 118 -10.99 -21.10 -4.09
C GLU A 118 -10.69 -19.77 -3.39
N ASN A 119 -11.36 -18.71 -3.86
CA ASN A 119 -11.25 -17.38 -3.28
C ASN A 119 -11.93 -17.37 -1.90
N LEU A 120 -11.41 -16.57 -0.95
CA LEU A 120 -11.90 -16.53 0.44
C LEU A 120 -11.67 -17.84 1.23
N SER A 121 -10.64 -18.61 0.88
CA SER A 121 -10.24 -19.83 1.59
C SER A 121 -9.02 -19.61 2.49
N ALA A 122 -8.91 -20.41 3.56
CA ALA A 122 -7.73 -20.46 4.41
C ALA A 122 -6.73 -21.50 3.86
N GLN A 123 -5.46 -21.13 3.78
CA GLN A 123 -4.37 -22.02 3.36
C GLN A 123 -3.11 -21.78 4.19
N THR A 124 -2.20 -22.76 4.19
CA THR A 124 -0.96 -22.71 4.95
C THR A 124 0.21 -22.31 4.08
N PHE A 125 1.02 -21.36 4.55
CA PHE A 125 2.14 -20.81 3.80
C PHE A 125 3.41 -20.81 4.62
N LYS A 126 4.54 -21.02 3.95
CA LYS A 126 5.88 -20.79 4.50
C LYS A 126 6.46 -19.51 3.91
N LEU A 127 7.11 -18.72 4.76
CA LEU A 127 7.70 -17.44 4.41
C LEU A 127 9.18 -17.59 4.08
N TYR A 128 9.63 -16.90 3.04
CA TYR A 128 11.03 -16.83 2.67
C TYR A 128 11.42 -15.38 2.36
N ILE A 129 12.58 -14.95 2.85
CA ILE A 129 13.21 -13.70 2.45
C ILE A 129 14.21 -14.00 1.35
N PHE A 130 14.11 -13.26 0.25
CA PHE A 130 15.08 -13.26 -0.83
C PHE A 130 15.63 -11.85 -1.02
N MET A 131 16.91 -11.72 -1.34
CA MET A 131 17.48 -10.45 -1.76
C MET A 131 17.31 -10.34 -3.29
N ASP A 132 16.58 -9.33 -3.74
CA ASP A 132 16.56 -8.96 -5.15
C ASP A 132 17.90 -8.30 -5.48
N GLU A 133 18.82 -9.07 -6.06
CA GLU A 133 20.19 -8.64 -6.37
C GLU A 133 20.22 -7.39 -7.27
N ASN A 134 19.24 -7.22 -8.15
CA ASN A 134 19.18 -6.08 -9.07
C ASN A 134 18.70 -4.79 -8.40
N GLN A 135 17.86 -4.89 -7.37
CA GLN A 135 17.34 -3.72 -6.64
C GLN A 135 17.96 -3.53 -5.26
N LEU A 136 18.83 -4.45 -4.81
CA LEU A 136 19.32 -4.54 -3.44
C LEU A 136 18.19 -4.46 -2.40
N LYS A 137 17.03 -5.04 -2.73
CA LYS A 137 15.82 -5.03 -1.90
C LYS A 137 15.51 -6.42 -1.41
N GLN A 138 15.33 -6.57 -0.11
CA GLN A 138 14.75 -7.79 0.44
C GLN A 138 13.28 -7.88 -0.01
N LYS A 139 12.88 -9.05 -0.51
CA LYS A 139 11.53 -9.40 -0.94
C LYS A 139 11.08 -10.62 -0.17
N ILE A 140 9.82 -10.65 0.20
CA ILE A 140 9.23 -11.80 0.84
C ILE A 140 8.39 -12.57 -0.15
N ARG A 141 8.64 -13.88 -0.17
CA ARG A 141 7.94 -14.83 -1.00
C ARG A 141 7.23 -15.80 -0.08
N ILE A 142 5.96 -16.00 -0.37
CA ILE A 142 5.12 -17.01 0.28
C ILE A 142 5.03 -18.23 -0.61
N GLU A 143 5.28 -19.39 -0.02
CA GLU A 143 5.15 -20.69 -0.65
C GLU A 143 3.99 -21.42 0.01
N LEU A 144 3.07 -21.93 -0.80
CA LEU A 144 1.97 -22.76 -0.32
C LEU A 144 2.51 -24.13 0.13
N GLN A 145 2.00 -24.65 1.25
CA GLN A 145 2.32 -25.99 1.76
C GLN A 145 1.16 -26.96 1.51
#